data_AF-A0A3M1BQG9-F1
#
_entry.id   AF-A0A3M1BQG9-F1
#
_cell.length_a   1.000
_cell.length_b   1.000
_cell.length_c   1.000
_cell.angle_alpha   90.00
_cell.angle_beta   90.00
_cell.angle_gamma   90.00
#
_symmetry.space_group_name_H-M   'P 1'
#
loop_
_entity.id
_entity.type
_entity.pdbx_description
1 polymer ?
#
loop_
_entity_poly.entity_id
_entity_poly.type
_entity_poly.pdbx_seq_one_letter_code
_entity_poly.pdbx_strand_id
1 'polypeptide(L)'
;MRTSERIFRFATFLLLLGGLVLQAWASPAPAFAARPAASSTPTLEEMAAAVAEEVGVVQMVVEGEGESVIFVFDERHDSRLGQVEIAIMLNRLYADYGMRYIGLEGLAAEAGPLDLSWAHREPYYQPGQPITSREDVLTQMLQEGEFGSAEFLGLIYPDVVVEGIDNADLYAVNPAEGAWRAPYDYLYDISLASMSDEDYTAWDALIQQKRYQEAFEFAMSADPFVAERYEMLKDTALSVGDMLSLLDELEAQADEVGANLVEGAAENLKALRDYLGVVSERSTAMVENALALAEEHADAPLAITIGAMHTEEVS
;
A
#
# COMPACT_ATOMS: atom_id res chain seq x y z
N MET A 1 -46.08 -11.52 -35.23
CA MET A 1 -45.33 -12.45 -34.36
C MET A 1 -44.33 -13.21 -35.20
N ARG A 2 -43.07 -12.76 -35.19
CA ARG A 2 -41.91 -13.43 -35.78
C ARG A 2 -40.71 -13.01 -34.93
N THR A 3 -40.11 -13.97 -34.23
CA THR A 3 -38.77 -13.87 -33.65
C THR A 3 -38.07 -15.17 -33.99
N SER A 4 -37.14 -15.07 -34.94
CA SER A 4 -36.26 -16.16 -35.35
C SER A 4 -34.94 -16.04 -34.62
N GLU A 5 -34.55 -17.14 -34.00
CA GLU A 5 -33.18 -17.55 -33.66
C GLU A 5 -32.19 -17.24 -34.80
N ARG A 6 -30.92 -16.94 -34.45
CA ARG A 6 -29.67 -17.39 -35.10
C ARG A 6 -28.46 -16.88 -34.26
N ILE A 7 -27.65 -17.77 -33.64
CA ILE A 7 -26.36 -18.36 -34.14
C ILE A 7 -25.16 -17.37 -33.92
N PHE A 8 -23.95 -17.68 -33.40
CA PHE A 8 -22.98 -18.76 -33.69
C PHE A 8 -21.94 -18.92 -32.55
N ARG A 9 -21.49 -20.17 -32.32
CA ARG A 9 -20.32 -20.57 -31.50
C ARG A 9 -19.00 -20.29 -32.25
N PHE A 10 -17.88 -20.11 -31.54
CA PHE A 10 -16.55 -20.35 -32.12
C PHE A 10 -15.69 -21.17 -31.17
N ALA A 11 -15.27 -22.33 -31.65
CA ALA A 11 -14.30 -23.20 -31.00
C ALA A 11 -13.32 -23.71 -32.08
N THR A 12 -12.04 -23.71 -31.69
CA THR A 12 -10.98 -24.65 -32.08
C THR A 12 -10.27 -24.47 -33.44
N PHE A 13 -8.95 -24.20 -33.38
CA PHE A 13 -7.83 -24.94 -34.02
C PHE A 13 -6.52 -24.22 -33.65
N LEU A 14 -5.47 -24.85 -33.07
CA LEU A 14 -4.51 -25.70 -33.76
C LEU A 14 -3.65 -26.54 -32.79
N LEU A 15 -3.29 -27.75 -33.24
CA LEU A 15 -2.43 -28.75 -32.58
C LEU A 15 -1.02 -28.79 -33.21
N LEU A 16 -0.03 -29.09 -32.36
CA LEU A 16 1.17 -29.94 -32.55
C LEU A 16 2.27 -29.60 -33.58
N LEU A 17 3.44 -29.28 -33.01
CA LEU A 17 4.81 -29.71 -33.35
C LEU A 17 5.56 -29.60 -31.99
N GLY A 18 6.20 -30.60 -31.37
CA GLY A 18 6.86 -31.79 -31.86
C GLY A 18 8.37 -31.55 -31.92
N GLY A 19 9.11 -31.71 -30.80
CA GLY A 19 10.58 -31.79 -30.84
C GLY A 19 11.32 -31.47 -29.53
N LEU A 20 11.94 -32.50 -28.95
CA LEU A 20 13.09 -32.53 -28.04
C LEU A 20 13.68 -31.18 -27.55
N VAL A 21 13.68 -30.95 -26.23
CA VAL A 21 14.89 -30.69 -25.42
C VAL A 21 14.69 -31.34 -24.04
N LEU A 22 15.21 -32.55 -23.90
CA LEU A 22 15.56 -33.14 -22.60
C LEU A 22 17.02 -32.78 -22.33
N GLN A 23 17.31 -32.43 -21.07
CA GLN A 23 18.59 -32.00 -20.50
C GLN A 23 18.83 -30.48 -20.47
N ALA A 24 18.35 -29.87 -19.40
CA ALA A 24 19.00 -28.72 -18.80
C ALA A 24 19.01 -28.89 -17.27
N TRP A 25 20.19 -29.28 -16.76
CA TRP A 25 20.76 -28.87 -15.48
C TRP A 25 19.91 -29.01 -14.20
N ALA A 26 19.95 -30.19 -13.60
CA ALA A 26 20.03 -30.25 -12.14
C ALA A 26 21.44 -29.77 -11.73
N SER A 27 21.63 -28.46 -11.69
CA SER A 27 22.74 -27.91 -10.93
C SER A 27 22.41 -28.17 -9.46
N PRO A 28 23.28 -28.84 -8.67
CA PRO A 28 23.13 -28.78 -7.23
C PRO A 28 23.12 -27.30 -6.85
N ALA A 29 22.14 -26.89 -6.04
CA ALA A 29 22.15 -25.58 -5.43
C ALA A 29 23.56 -25.33 -4.89
N PRO A 30 24.18 -24.16 -5.16
CA PRO A 30 25.49 -23.88 -4.61
C PRO A 30 25.41 -24.09 -3.11
N ALA A 31 26.25 -25.00 -2.58
CA ALA A 31 26.48 -25.05 -1.16
C ALA A 31 26.88 -23.63 -0.76
N PHE A 32 26.10 -23.00 0.12
CA PHE A 32 26.45 -21.71 0.69
C PHE A 32 27.84 -21.87 1.30
N ALA A 33 28.84 -21.38 0.57
CA ALA A 33 30.17 -21.23 1.12
C ALA A 33 29.98 -20.30 2.32
N ALA A 34 30.41 -20.73 3.49
CA ALA A 34 30.42 -19.89 4.69
C ALA A 34 30.97 -18.52 4.29
N ARG A 35 30.11 -17.50 4.39
CA ARG A 35 30.42 -16.13 3.98
C ARG A 35 31.74 -15.77 4.68
N PRO A 36 32.81 -15.41 3.94
CA PRO A 36 34.06 -15.00 4.57
C PRO A 36 33.72 -13.86 5.53
N ALA A 37 34.24 -13.92 6.76
CA ALA A 37 34.00 -12.91 7.77
C ALA A 37 34.42 -11.54 7.22
N ALA A 38 33.45 -10.77 6.74
CA ALA A 38 33.65 -9.39 6.33
C ALA A 38 33.97 -8.60 7.60
N SER A 39 35.13 -7.94 7.63
CA SER A 39 35.67 -7.30 8.83
C SER A 39 35.11 -5.90 9.09
N SER A 40 33.94 -5.57 8.53
CA SER A 40 33.24 -4.32 8.76
C SER A 40 31.75 -4.57 8.78
N THR A 41 31.07 -4.12 9.83
CA THR A 41 29.61 -4.01 9.84
C THR A 41 29.18 -3.14 8.65
N PRO A 42 28.23 -3.58 7.82
CA PRO A 42 27.75 -2.77 6.70
C PRO A 42 27.13 -1.46 7.21
N THR A 43 27.21 -0.39 6.41
CA THR A 43 26.50 0.86 6.75
C THR A 43 25.00 0.70 6.57
N LEU A 44 24.20 1.61 7.14
CA LEU A 44 22.74 1.57 7.00
C LEU A 44 22.31 1.67 5.53
N GLU A 45 22.99 2.49 4.72
CA GLU A 45 22.74 2.61 3.29
C GLU A 45 23.09 1.33 2.53
N GLU A 46 24.20 0.67 2.88
CA GLU A 46 24.57 -0.61 2.28
C GLU A 46 23.55 -1.70 2.62
N MET A 47 23.03 -1.71 3.86
CA MET A 47 21.95 -2.60 4.27
C MET A 47 20.67 -2.32 3.49
N ALA A 48 20.21 -1.07 3.45
CA ALA A 48 18.99 -0.68 2.75
C ALA A 48 19.05 -0.99 1.25
N ALA A 49 20.18 -0.69 0.59
CA ALA A 49 20.37 -0.99 -0.82
C ALA A 49 20.35 -2.49 -1.12
N ALA A 50 20.97 -3.31 -0.27
CA ALA A 50 20.97 -4.76 -0.42
C ALA A 50 19.57 -5.37 -0.18
N VAL A 51 18.84 -4.85 0.80
CA VAL A 51 17.46 -5.27 1.07
C VAL A 51 16.54 -4.95 -0.11
N ALA A 52 16.64 -3.76 -0.70
CA ALA A 52 15.77 -3.31 -1.79
C ALA A 52 16.17 -3.82 -3.19
N GLU A 53 17.33 -4.48 -3.33
CA GLU A 53 17.91 -4.85 -4.64
C GLU A 53 16.89 -5.54 -5.57
N GLU A 54 16.65 -4.96 -6.75
CA GLU A 54 15.74 -5.45 -7.81
C GLU A 54 14.22 -5.44 -7.50
N VAL A 55 13.80 -5.22 -6.26
CA VAL A 55 12.38 -5.35 -5.84
C VAL A 55 11.83 -4.13 -5.09
N GLY A 56 12.66 -3.12 -4.82
CA GLY A 56 12.23 -1.93 -4.12
C GLY A 56 13.12 -0.72 -4.43
N VAL A 57 12.74 0.42 -3.86
CA VAL A 57 13.49 1.67 -3.94
C VAL A 57 13.61 2.25 -2.54
N VAL A 58 14.84 2.55 -2.12
CA VAL A 58 15.09 3.27 -0.87
C VAL A 58 14.74 4.74 -1.09
N GLN A 59 13.68 5.22 -0.43
CA GLN A 59 13.26 6.62 -0.53
C GLN A 59 14.19 7.53 0.27
N MET A 60 14.51 7.12 1.51
CA MET A 60 15.36 7.87 2.41
C MET A 60 16.09 6.96 3.39
N VAL A 61 17.18 7.47 3.94
CA VAL A 61 17.92 6.88 5.05
C VAL A 61 18.21 8.01 6.03
N VAL A 62 17.84 7.80 7.30
CA VAL A 62 18.04 8.79 8.37
C VAL A 62 18.90 8.14 9.44
N GLU A 63 20.05 8.75 9.74
CA GLU A 63 20.87 8.35 10.88
C GLU A 63 20.28 8.90 12.17
N GLY A 64 19.89 8.01 13.08
CA GLY A 64 19.45 8.35 14.44
C GLY A 64 20.60 8.35 15.46
N GLU A 65 20.30 8.81 16.68
CA GLU A 65 21.25 8.75 17.81
C GLU A 65 21.31 7.36 18.48
N GLY A 66 20.35 6.48 18.17
CA GLY A 66 20.23 5.14 18.74
C GLY A 66 21.01 4.06 17.99
N GLU A 67 21.24 2.91 18.64
CA GLU A 67 21.86 1.73 18.02
C GLU A 67 20.85 0.84 17.27
N SER A 68 19.55 0.99 17.55
CA SER A 68 18.47 0.23 16.90
C SER A 68 18.23 0.70 15.47
N VAL A 69 18.00 -0.24 14.55
CA VAL A 69 17.69 0.04 13.15
C VAL A 69 16.24 -0.34 12.87
N ILE A 70 15.47 0.59 12.30
CA ILE A 70 14.08 0.37 11.88
C ILE A 70 14.01 0.50 10.36
N PHE A 71 13.46 -0.52 9.70
CA PHE A 71 13.11 -0.48 8.28
C PHE A 71 11.62 -0.21 8.13
N VAL A 72 11.27 0.89 7.47
CA VAL A 72 9.88 1.26 7.19
C VAL A 72 9.55 0.86 5.76
N PHE A 73 8.52 0.02 5.60
CA PHE A 73 8.00 -0.40 4.30
C PHE A 73 6.66 0.26 4.04
N ASP A 74 6.60 1.05 2.96
CA ASP A 74 5.36 1.64 2.44
C ASP A 74 4.56 0.58 1.67
N GLU A 75 3.39 0.24 2.21
CA GLU A 75 2.44 -0.70 1.67
C GLU A 75 1.30 0.02 0.94
N ARG A 76 1.02 -0.46 -0.29
CA ARG A 76 -0.23 -0.16 -0.98
C ARG A 76 -1.16 -1.37 -0.89
N HIS A 77 -2.28 -1.23 -0.17
CA HIS A 77 -3.24 -2.33 0.02
C HIS A 77 -3.88 -2.83 -1.30
N ASP A 78 -3.86 -2.02 -2.35
CA ASP A 78 -4.35 -2.40 -3.68
C ASP A 78 -3.30 -3.12 -4.55
N SER A 79 -2.04 -3.22 -4.07
CA SER A 79 -0.93 -3.79 -4.82
C SER A 79 -0.49 -5.16 -4.28
N ARG A 80 -1.03 -6.23 -4.87
CA ARG A 80 -0.58 -7.60 -4.61
C ARG A 80 0.89 -7.82 -4.96
N LEU A 81 1.38 -7.14 -6.01
CA LEU A 81 2.80 -7.20 -6.37
C LEU A 81 3.66 -6.57 -5.27
N GLY A 82 3.23 -5.42 -4.73
CA GLY A 82 3.92 -4.75 -3.64
C GLY A 82 4.07 -5.63 -2.40
N GLN A 83 3.05 -6.42 -2.05
CA GLN A 83 3.13 -7.40 -0.96
C GLN A 83 4.24 -8.44 -1.19
N VAL A 84 4.37 -8.94 -2.41
CA VAL A 84 5.40 -9.92 -2.78
C VAL A 84 6.79 -9.27 -2.71
N GLU A 85 6.92 -8.05 -3.19
CA GLU A 85 8.17 -7.27 -3.14
C GLU A 85 8.61 -7.01 -1.70
N ILE A 86 7.71 -6.54 -0.83
CA ILE A 86 7.98 -6.35 0.60
C ILE A 86 8.35 -7.68 1.27
N ALA A 87 7.65 -8.78 0.96
CA ALA A 87 8.00 -10.09 1.51
C ALA A 87 9.41 -10.54 1.13
N ILE A 88 9.87 -10.24 -0.10
CA ILE A 88 11.25 -10.50 -0.52
C ILE A 88 12.24 -9.67 0.30
N MET A 89 11.95 -8.38 0.51
CA MET A 89 12.79 -7.48 1.31
C MET A 89 12.86 -7.92 2.79
N LEU A 90 11.72 -8.25 3.40
CA LEU A 90 11.64 -8.79 4.76
C LEU A 90 12.40 -10.12 4.89
N ASN A 91 12.31 -10.99 3.89
CA ASN A 91 13.06 -12.24 3.87
C ASN A 91 14.59 -12.00 3.83
N ARG A 92 15.07 -10.97 3.14
CA ARG A 92 16.48 -10.56 3.14
C ARG A 92 16.89 -10.01 4.50
N LEU A 93 16.06 -9.16 5.12
CA LEU A 93 16.28 -8.69 6.50
C LEU A 93 16.41 -9.85 7.49
N TYR A 94 15.50 -10.82 7.40
CA TYR A 94 15.54 -12.02 8.24
C TYR A 94 16.81 -12.85 8.04
N ALA A 95 17.16 -13.14 6.78
CA ALA A 95 18.22 -14.07 6.42
C ALA A 95 19.64 -13.48 6.55
N ASP A 96 19.81 -12.22 6.16
CA ASP A 96 21.13 -11.58 6.08
C ASP A 96 21.46 -10.68 7.28
N TYR A 97 20.43 -10.15 7.95
CA TYR A 97 20.60 -9.15 9.01
C TYR A 97 19.98 -9.55 10.36
N GLY A 98 19.36 -10.73 10.44
CA GLY A 98 18.90 -11.30 11.70
C GLY A 98 17.61 -10.69 12.23
N MET A 99 16.83 -9.97 11.42
CA MET A 99 15.51 -9.45 11.82
C MET A 99 14.64 -10.60 12.36
N ARG A 100 13.94 -10.37 13.48
CA ARG A 100 12.98 -11.31 14.08
C ARG A 100 11.65 -10.70 14.46
N TYR A 101 11.55 -9.37 14.43
CA TYR A 101 10.35 -8.66 14.84
C TYR A 101 9.86 -7.80 13.70
N ILE A 102 8.55 -7.80 13.50
CA ILE A 102 7.86 -6.99 12.50
C ILE A 102 6.70 -6.28 13.20
N GLY A 103 6.68 -4.95 13.15
CA GLY A 103 5.52 -4.14 13.54
C GLY A 103 4.51 -4.09 12.39
N LEU A 104 3.25 -4.39 12.69
CA LEU A 104 2.17 -4.50 11.71
C LEU A 104 1.09 -3.44 11.95
N GLU A 105 0.89 -2.56 10.97
CA GLU A 105 -0.33 -1.76 10.87
C GLU A 105 -1.57 -2.65 10.67
N GLY A 106 -2.68 -2.28 11.28
CA GLY A 106 -3.95 -3.03 11.29
C GLY A 106 -4.07 -4.01 12.47
N LEU A 107 -3.01 -4.19 13.26
CA LEU A 107 -3.01 -4.96 14.50
C LEU A 107 -2.74 -4.05 15.69
N ALA A 108 -3.66 -4.01 16.64
CA ALA A 108 -3.53 -3.19 17.82
C ALA A 108 -2.43 -3.71 18.76
N ALA A 109 -1.60 -2.82 19.29
CA ALA A 109 -0.46 -3.19 20.15
C ALA A 109 -0.91 -3.97 21.40
N GLU A 110 -2.06 -3.62 21.98
CA GLU A 110 -2.63 -4.32 23.13
C GLU A 110 -3.11 -5.75 22.84
N ALA A 111 -3.29 -6.11 21.56
CA ALA A 111 -3.63 -7.47 21.17
C ALA A 111 -2.43 -8.43 21.29
N GLY A 112 -1.21 -7.89 21.33
CA GLY A 112 0.02 -8.66 21.31
C GLY A 112 0.32 -9.30 19.95
N PRO A 113 1.27 -10.25 19.89
CA PRO A 113 1.69 -10.86 18.64
C PRO A 113 0.63 -11.77 18.01
N LEU A 114 0.66 -11.89 16.69
CA LEU A 114 -0.19 -12.84 15.95
C LEU A 114 0.13 -14.30 16.32
N ASP A 115 -0.91 -15.10 16.58
CA ASP A 115 -0.75 -16.56 16.70
C ASP A 115 -0.68 -17.21 15.32
N LEU A 116 0.54 -17.42 14.84
CA LEU A 116 0.84 -18.08 13.56
C LEU A 116 1.33 -19.53 13.74
N SER A 117 1.31 -20.03 14.98
CA SER A 117 1.86 -21.34 15.35
C SER A 117 1.14 -22.51 14.66
N TRP A 118 -0.12 -22.32 14.30
CA TRP A 118 -0.94 -23.30 13.59
C TRP A 118 -0.37 -23.67 12.20
N ALA A 119 0.39 -22.77 11.58
CA ALA A 119 0.98 -22.99 10.27
C ALA A 119 2.30 -23.74 10.35
N HIS A 120 3.02 -23.69 11.47
CA HIS A 120 4.38 -24.21 11.59
C HIS A 120 4.41 -25.74 11.69
N ARG A 121 5.32 -26.39 10.97
CA ARG A 121 5.51 -27.85 10.99
C ARG A 121 6.99 -28.19 10.90
N GLU A 122 7.40 -29.22 11.64
CA GLU A 122 8.75 -29.76 11.52
C GLU A 122 8.89 -30.66 10.27
N PRO A 123 10.03 -30.60 9.55
CA PRO A 123 11.12 -29.63 9.73
C PRO A 123 10.71 -28.23 9.27
N TYR A 124 11.08 -27.20 10.03
CA TYR A 124 10.81 -25.82 9.67
C TYR A 124 11.58 -25.43 8.41
N TYR A 125 10.98 -24.57 7.59
CA TYR A 125 11.67 -23.96 6.46
C TYR A 125 12.88 -23.16 6.95
N GLN A 126 13.96 -23.21 6.19
CA GLN A 126 15.15 -22.40 6.38
C GLN A 126 15.55 -21.80 5.03
N PRO A 127 16.08 -20.56 5.00
CA PRO A 127 16.56 -19.97 3.76
C PRO A 127 17.53 -20.89 3.02
N GLY A 128 17.29 -21.09 1.71
CA GLY A 128 18.11 -21.95 0.86
C GLY A 128 17.72 -23.44 0.84
N GLN A 129 16.71 -23.85 1.62
CA GLN A 129 16.12 -25.18 1.48
C GLN A 129 15.17 -25.27 0.28
N PRO A 130 14.94 -26.49 -0.27
CA PRO A 130 13.93 -26.68 -1.29
C PRO A 130 12.54 -26.27 -0.78
N ILE A 131 11.81 -25.52 -1.62
CA ILE A 131 10.41 -25.18 -1.39
C ILE A 131 9.58 -26.47 -1.35
N THR A 132 8.74 -26.63 -0.33
CA THR A 132 7.78 -27.73 -0.26
C THR A 132 6.40 -27.26 -0.67
N SER A 133 5.45 -28.19 -0.83
CA SER A 133 4.06 -27.85 -1.15
C SER A 133 3.40 -26.90 -0.14
N ARG A 134 3.90 -26.85 1.10
CA ARG A 134 3.40 -25.88 2.10
C ARG A 134 3.82 -24.46 1.74
N GLU A 135 5.12 -24.25 1.51
CA GLU A 135 5.65 -22.94 1.15
C GLU A 135 5.11 -22.48 -0.22
N ASP A 136 4.88 -23.41 -1.16
CA ASP A 136 4.17 -23.11 -2.41
C ASP A 136 2.76 -22.53 -2.16
N VAL A 137 1.98 -23.16 -1.28
CA VAL A 137 0.62 -22.68 -0.94
C VAL A 137 0.66 -21.33 -0.24
N LEU A 138 1.58 -21.14 0.73
CA LEU A 138 1.72 -19.86 1.41
C LEU A 138 2.12 -18.74 0.44
N THR A 139 3.02 -19.04 -0.50
CA THR A 139 3.41 -18.10 -1.56
C THR A 139 2.23 -17.77 -2.48
N GLN A 140 1.41 -18.77 -2.83
CA GLN A 140 0.20 -18.54 -3.62
C GLN A 140 -0.80 -17.64 -2.88
N MET A 141 -1.02 -17.89 -1.59
CA MET A 141 -1.95 -17.07 -0.78
C MET A 141 -1.48 -15.61 -0.65
N LEU A 142 -0.17 -15.37 -0.51
CA LEU A 142 0.42 -14.03 -0.57
C LEU A 142 0.13 -13.37 -1.94
N GLN A 143 0.36 -14.08 -3.04
CA GLN A 143 0.10 -13.58 -4.40
C GLN A 143 -1.37 -13.27 -4.65
N GLU A 144 -2.28 -14.01 -4.02
CA GLU A 144 -3.72 -13.82 -4.12
C GLU A 144 -4.23 -12.68 -3.20
N GLY A 145 -3.40 -12.24 -2.26
CA GLY A 145 -3.71 -11.18 -1.29
C GLY A 145 -4.57 -11.65 -0.12
N GLU A 146 -4.48 -12.93 0.26
CA GLU A 146 -5.22 -13.49 1.40
C GLU A 146 -4.61 -13.06 2.75
N PHE A 147 -3.33 -12.69 2.75
CA PHE A 147 -2.61 -12.09 3.88
C PHE A 147 -1.47 -11.21 3.37
N GLY A 148 -0.97 -10.31 4.22
CA GLY A 148 0.11 -9.39 3.92
C GLY A 148 1.52 -9.98 4.04
N SER A 149 2.51 -9.18 3.67
CA SER A 149 3.93 -9.55 3.70
C SER A 149 4.45 -9.90 5.11
N ALA A 150 4.09 -9.13 6.14
CA ALA A 150 4.47 -9.41 7.53
C ALA A 150 3.92 -10.75 8.03
N GLU A 151 2.62 -11.00 7.79
CA GLU A 151 1.95 -12.26 8.14
C GLU A 151 2.60 -13.45 7.43
N PHE A 152 2.92 -13.31 6.15
CA PHE A 152 3.63 -14.34 5.38
C PHE A 152 4.97 -14.71 6.03
N LEU A 153 5.77 -13.73 6.46
CA LEU A 153 7.04 -14.02 7.12
C LEU A 153 6.85 -14.79 8.44
N GLY A 154 5.88 -14.37 9.27
CA GLY A 154 5.57 -15.08 10.51
C GLY A 154 4.99 -16.49 10.28
N LEU A 155 4.30 -16.74 9.16
CA LEU A 155 3.82 -18.07 8.78
C LEU A 155 4.97 -19.00 8.31
N ILE A 156 5.98 -18.43 7.65
CA ILE A 156 7.12 -19.17 7.10
C ILE A 156 8.16 -19.49 8.19
N TYR A 157 8.50 -18.50 9.02
CA TYR A 157 9.58 -18.57 10.00
C TYR A 157 9.03 -18.61 11.43
N PRO A 158 9.25 -19.71 12.18
CA PRO A 158 8.66 -19.89 13.50
C PRO A 158 9.26 -18.98 14.58
N ASP A 159 10.41 -18.36 14.31
CA ASP A 159 11.10 -17.42 15.19
C ASP A 159 10.84 -15.96 14.80
N VAL A 160 10.02 -15.68 13.78
CA VAL A 160 9.54 -14.33 13.47
C VAL A 160 8.28 -14.03 14.28
N VAL A 161 8.30 -12.88 14.96
CA VAL A 161 7.19 -12.35 15.73
C VAL A 161 6.61 -11.15 14.98
N VAL A 162 5.30 -11.18 14.75
CA VAL A 162 4.55 -10.09 14.12
C VAL A 162 3.70 -9.44 15.21
N GLU A 163 4.05 -8.21 15.60
CA GLU A 163 3.42 -7.47 16.68
C GLU A 163 2.58 -6.30 16.15
N GLY A 164 1.52 -5.98 16.88
CA GLY A 164 0.72 -4.82 16.57
C GLY A 164 1.43 -3.53 16.93
N ILE A 165 1.37 -2.54 16.05
CA ILE A 165 1.84 -1.18 16.34
C ILE A 165 0.70 -0.16 16.36
N ASP A 166 -0.54 -0.60 16.15
CA ASP A 166 -1.69 0.29 16.10
C ASP A 166 -2.35 0.53 17.46
N ASN A 167 -3.29 1.49 17.48
CA ASN A 167 -4.16 1.76 18.61
C ASN A 167 -5.63 1.53 18.22
N ALA A 168 -6.28 0.50 18.79
CA ALA A 168 -7.64 0.13 18.41
C ALA A 168 -8.68 1.24 18.65
N ASP A 169 -8.48 2.09 19.67
CA ASP A 169 -9.42 3.18 19.98
C ASP A 169 -9.45 4.22 18.86
N LEU A 170 -8.31 4.47 18.20
CA LEU A 170 -8.25 5.41 17.07
C LEU A 170 -8.93 4.83 15.82
N TYR A 171 -8.94 3.50 15.65
CA TYR A 171 -9.65 2.82 14.55
C TYR A 171 -11.17 2.75 14.73
N ALA A 172 -11.67 2.95 15.94
CA ALA A 172 -13.11 3.05 16.18
C ALA A 172 -13.73 4.31 15.56
N VAL A 173 -12.91 5.34 15.29
CA VAL A 173 -13.34 6.56 14.62
C VAL A 173 -13.46 6.31 13.12
N ASN A 174 -14.65 6.59 12.58
CA ASN A 174 -14.93 6.50 11.15
C ASN A 174 -15.26 7.90 10.61
N PRO A 175 -14.91 8.19 9.35
CA PRO A 175 -15.29 9.44 8.73
C PRO A 175 -16.82 9.50 8.60
N ALA A 176 -17.37 10.71 8.64
CA ALA A 176 -18.80 10.91 8.41
C ALA A 176 -19.21 10.42 7.01
N GLU A 177 -20.47 9.99 6.86
CA GLU A 177 -21.00 9.61 5.56
C GLU A 177 -20.87 10.80 4.57
N GLY A 178 -20.21 10.57 3.44
CA GLY A 178 -19.96 11.61 2.44
C GLY A 178 -18.67 12.40 2.63
N ALA A 179 -17.95 12.28 3.75
CA ALA A 179 -16.69 12.98 3.99
C ALA A 179 -15.66 12.71 2.87
N TRP A 180 -15.43 11.45 2.51
CA TRP A 180 -14.53 11.06 1.42
C TRP A 180 -14.96 11.54 0.03
N ARG A 181 -16.22 11.93 -0.13
CA ARG A 181 -16.72 12.49 -1.40
C ARG A 181 -16.48 13.99 -1.50
N ALA A 182 -16.34 14.69 -0.37
CA ALA A 182 -16.24 16.14 -0.32
C ALA A 182 -15.16 16.73 -1.25
N PRO A 183 -13.94 16.18 -1.38
CA PRO A 183 -12.95 16.70 -2.31
C PRO A 183 -13.44 16.71 -3.77
N TYR A 184 -14.15 15.66 -4.19
CA TYR A 184 -14.72 15.57 -5.54
C TYR A 184 -15.90 16.51 -5.75
N ASP A 185 -16.74 16.71 -4.73
CA ASP A 185 -17.85 17.68 -4.80
C ASP A 185 -17.28 19.11 -4.93
N TYR A 186 -16.23 19.46 -4.17
CA TYR A 186 -15.53 20.74 -4.32
C TYR A 186 -14.93 20.92 -5.71
N LEU A 187 -14.17 19.94 -6.21
CA LEU A 187 -13.60 19.99 -7.55
C LEU A 187 -14.66 20.19 -8.64
N TYR A 188 -15.82 19.55 -8.48
CA TYR A 188 -16.92 19.68 -9.42
C TYR A 188 -17.52 21.08 -9.39
N ASP A 189 -17.81 21.62 -8.21
CA ASP A 189 -18.41 22.94 -8.06
C ASP A 189 -17.45 24.07 -8.44
N ILE A 190 -16.14 23.92 -8.17
CA ILE A 190 -15.07 24.81 -8.67
C ILE A 190 -15.07 24.81 -10.20
N SER A 191 -15.09 23.61 -10.83
CA SER A 191 -15.10 23.50 -12.29
C SER A 191 -16.29 24.22 -12.91
N LEU A 192 -17.50 23.99 -12.39
CA LEU A 192 -18.70 24.65 -12.91
C LEU A 192 -18.66 26.18 -12.77
N ALA A 193 -18.06 26.70 -11.71
CA ALA A 193 -17.89 28.14 -11.50
C ALA A 193 -16.82 28.75 -12.43
N SER A 194 -15.80 27.98 -12.80
CA SER A 194 -14.71 28.41 -13.68
C SER A 194 -15.00 28.22 -15.18
N MET A 195 -16.03 27.46 -15.56
CA MET A 195 -16.36 27.18 -16.96
C MET A 195 -16.67 28.44 -17.76
N SER A 196 -16.21 28.47 -19.01
CA SER A 196 -16.71 29.44 -19.99
C SER A 196 -18.17 29.15 -20.38
N ASP A 197 -18.87 30.13 -20.95
CA ASP A 197 -20.23 29.92 -21.48
C ASP A 197 -20.30 28.79 -22.52
N GLU A 198 -19.23 28.61 -23.31
CA GLU A 198 -19.12 27.55 -24.32
C GLU A 198 -18.99 26.18 -23.65
N ASP A 199 -18.10 26.05 -22.65
CA ASP A 199 -17.90 24.81 -21.91
C ASP A 199 -19.15 24.42 -21.11
N TYR A 200 -19.79 25.40 -20.46
CA TYR A 200 -21.02 25.16 -19.71
C TYR A 200 -22.15 24.67 -20.64
N THR A 201 -22.27 25.23 -21.85
CA THR A 201 -23.24 24.76 -22.84
C THR A 201 -22.95 23.33 -23.29
N ALA A 202 -21.68 22.97 -23.48
CA ALA A 202 -21.28 21.61 -23.84
C ALA A 202 -21.57 20.62 -22.69
N TRP A 203 -21.25 20.99 -21.46
CA TRP A 203 -21.55 20.22 -20.25
C TRP A 203 -23.06 20.01 -20.06
N ASP A 204 -23.88 21.06 -20.16
CA ASP A 204 -25.34 20.97 -19.98
C ASP A 204 -25.97 20.07 -21.06
N ALA A 205 -25.46 20.12 -22.29
CA ALA A 205 -25.89 19.21 -23.34
C ALA A 205 -25.65 17.73 -23.00
N LEU A 206 -24.55 17.40 -22.31
CA LEU A 206 -24.28 16.03 -21.81
C LEU A 206 -25.27 15.64 -20.70
N ILE A 207 -25.57 16.56 -19.78
CA ILE A 207 -26.57 16.36 -18.71
C ILE A 207 -27.97 16.11 -19.29
N GLN A 208 -28.42 16.93 -20.24
CA GLN A 208 -29.71 16.77 -20.91
C GLN A 208 -29.85 15.44 -21.65
N GLN A 209 -28.74 14.92 -22.18
CA GLN A 209 -28.66 13.60 -22.81
C GLN A 209 -28.54 12.44 -21.81
N LYS A 210 -28.50 12.73 -20.50
CA LYS A 210 -28.30 11.77 -19.40
C LYS A 210 -26.94 11.04 -19.46
N ARG A 211 -25.92 11.69 -20.02
CA ARG A 211 -24.55 11.18 -20.15
C ARG A 211 -23.71 11.67 -18.96
N TYR A 212 -24.12 11.28 -17.75
CA TYR A 212 -23.60 11.85 -16.50
C TYR A 212 -22.10 11.61 -16.29
N GLN A 213 -21.61 10.40 -16.62
CA GLN A 213 -20.18 10.09 -16.51
C GLN A 213 -19.34 11.00 -17.40
N GLU A 214 -19.76 11.20 -18.65
CA GLU A 214 -19.04 12.06 -19.59
C GLU A 214 -19.14 13.54 -19.20
N ALA A 215 -20.28 13.97 -18.64
CA ALA A 215 -20.41 15.32 -18.09
C ALA A 215 -19.47 15.56 -16.90
N PHE A 216 -19.31 14.56 -16.03
CA PHE A 216 -18.39 14.61 -14.91
C PHE A 216 -16.93 14.65 -15.39
N GLU A 217 -16.53 13.76 -16.28
CA GLU A 217 -15.18 13.75 -16.87
C GLU A 217 -14.86 15.05 -17.61
N PHE A 218 -15.83 15.58 -18.35
CA PHE A 218 -15.70 16.88 -19.00
C PHE A 218 -15.42 17.98 -17.96
N ALA A 219 -16.23 18.06 -16.90
CA ALA A 219 -16.03 19.03 -15.83
C ALA A 219 -14.66 18.89 -15.15
N MET A 220 -14.24 17.67 -14.81
CA MET A 220 -12.93 17.45 -14.19
C MET A 220 -11.74 17.86 -15.09
N SER A 221 -11.94 17.93 -16.41
CA SER A 221 -10.89 18.29 -17.37
C SER A 221 -10.94 19.73 -17.89
N ALA A 222 -12.03 20.46 -17.63
CA ALA A 222 -12.27 21.79 -18.20
C ALA A 222 -11.38 22.87 -17.59
N ASP A 223 -11.03 22.72 -16.32
CA ASP A 223 -10.17 23.65 -15.57
C ASP A 223 -8.82 22.97 -15.24
N PRO A 224 -7.66 23.60 -15.53
CA PRO A 224 -6.35 23.00 -15.27
C PRO A 224 -6.07 22.68 -13.80
N PHE A 225 -6.50 23.53 -12.87
CA PHE A 225 -6.33 23.29 -11.43
C PHE A 225 -7.16 22.07 -11.02
N VAL A 226 -8.42 22.03 -11.44
CA VAL A 226 -9.32 20.89 -11.15
C VAL A 226 -8.75 19.59 -11.72
N ALA A 227 -8.27 19.61 -12.96
CA ALA A 227 -7.70 18.44 -13.61
C ALA A 227 -6.48 17.91 -12.86
N GLU A 228 -5.54 18.78 -12.46
CA GLU A 228 -4.35 18.39 -11.71
C GLU A 228 -4.72 17.75 -10.36
N ARG A 229 -5.62 18.38 -9.60
CA ARG A 229 -6.04 17.86 -8.29
C ARG A 229 -6.90 16.60 -8.38
N TYR A 230 -7.69 16.46 -9.44
CA TYR A 230 -8.44 15.24 -9.70
C TYR A 230 -7.52 14.06 -10.02
N GLU A 231 -6.46 14.26 -10.81
CA GLU A 231 -5.46 13.21 -11.05
C GLU A 231 -4.70 12.85 -9.77
N MET A 232 -4.37 13.83 -8.93
CA MET A 232 -3.78 13.58 -7.61
C MET A 232 -4.69 12.70 -6.73
N LEU A 233 -5.99 13.00 -6.64
CA LEU A 233 -6.97 12.20 -5.88
C LEU A 233 -7.21 10.79 -6.42
N LYS A 234 -6.83 10.51 -7.68
CA LYS A 234 -6.88 9.14 -8.22
C LYS A 234 -5.71 8.31 -7.73
N ASP A 235 -4.61 8.93 -7.30
CA ASP A 235 -3.52 8.20 -6.69
C ASP A 235 -3.91 7.78 -5.28
N THR A 236 -3.95 6.47 -5.04
CA THR A 236 -4.32 5.88 -3.75
C THR A 236 -3.23 6.03 -2.69
N ALA A 237 -2.10 6.68 -3.01
CA ALA A 237 -0.92 6.81 -2.15
C ALA A 237 -0.70 8.22 -1.56
N LEU A 238 -1.73 9.06 -1.44
CA LEU A 238 -1.61 10.37 -0.80
C LEU A 238 -1.37 10.25 0.71
N SER A 239 -0.35 10.96 1.23
CA SER A 239 -0.12 11.10 2.66
C SER A 239 -1.25 11.89 3.35
N VAL A 240 -1.38 11.77 4.67
CA VAL A 240 -2.29 12.63 5.44
C VAL A 240 -1.97 14.12 5.24
N GLY A 241 -0.68 14.48 5.24
CA GLY A 241 -0.21 15.85 5.07
C GLY A 241 -0.58 16.44 3.70
N ASP A 242 -0.36 15.67 2.64
CA ASP A 242 -0.73 16.06 1.28
C ASP A 242 -2.24 16.19 1.12
N MET A 243 -3.02 15.26 1.69
CA MET A 243 -4.47 15.32 1.65
C MET A 243 -4.99 16.56 2.39
N LEU A 244 -4.49 16.86 3.60
CA LEU A 244 -4.87 18.06 4.36
C LEU A 244 -4.54 19.35 3.58
N SER A 245 -3.36 19.41 2.97
CA SER A 245 -2.94 20.53 2.12
C SER A 245 -3.88 20.69 0.93
N LEU A 246 -4.27 19.59 0.29
CA LEU A 246 -5.27 19.60 -0.78
C LEU A 246 -6.62 20.13 -0.28
N LEU A 247 -7.10 19.74 0.90
CA LEU A 247 -8.38 20.25 1.42
C LEU A 247 -8.35 21.78 1.60
N ASP A 248 -7.23 22.32 2.10
CA ASP A 248 -7.01 23.76 2.23
C ASP A 248 -7.02 24.48 0.87
N GLU A 249 -6.36 23.90 -0.13
CA GLU A 249 -6.35 24.43 -1.49
C GLU A 249 -7.75 24.44 -2.13
N LEU A 250 -8.55 23.38 -1.92
CA LEU A 250 -9.91 23.30 -2.45
C LEU A 250 -10.82 24.37 -1.83
N GLU A 251 -10.74 24.61 -0.52
CA GLU A 251 -11.50 25.70 0.12
C GLU A 251 -11.08 27.07 -0.42
N ALA A 252 -9.78 27.33 -0.49
CA ALA A 252 -9.26 28.60 -1.00
C ALA A 252 -9.68 28.84 -2.46
N GLN A 253 -9.60 27.82 -3.30
CA GLN A 253 -9.98 27.92 -4.71
C GLN A 253 -11.49 28.11 -4.88
N ALA A 254 -12.32 27.38 -4.11
CA ALA A 254 -13.77 27.54 -4.13
C ALA A 254 -14.19 28.98 -3.76
N ASP A 255 -13.55 29.56 -2.75
CA ASP A 255 -13.76 30.96 -2.37
C ASP A 255 -13.31 31.95 -3.45
N GLU A 256 -12.17 31.70 -4.09
CA GLU A 256 -11.62 32.56 -5.15
C GLU A 256 -12.55 32.65 -6.37
N VAL A 257 -13.07 31.51 -6.83
CA VAL A 257 -13.94 31.45 -8.01
C VAL A 257 -15.41 31.72 -7.68
N GLY A 258 -15.75 31.83 -6.39
CA GLY A 258 -17.12 32.01 -5.92
C GLY A 258 -18.00 30.79 -6.21
N ALA A 259 -17.46 29.59 -6.02
CA ALA A 259 -18.16 28.34 -6.28
C ALA A 259 -19.44 28.21 -5.43
N ASN A 260 -20.52 27.74 -6.06
CA ASN A 260 -21.76 27.45 -5.35
C ASN A 260 -21.78 25.99 -4.91
N LEU A 261 -21.24 25.74 -3.72
CA LEU A 261 -21.08 24.39 -3.17
C LEU A 261 -22.42 23.67 -2.99
N VAL A 262 -22.45 22.38 -3.32
CA VAL A 262 -23.58 21.50 -3.02
C VAL A 262 -23.84 21.43 -1.51
N GLU A 263 -25.11 21.30 -1.12
CA GLU A 263 -25.53 21.22 0.29
C GLU A 263 -24.77 20.12 1.03
N GLY A 264 -24.14 20.49 2.15
CA GLY A 264 -23.35 19.57 2.99
C GLY A 264 -21.89 19.42 2.59
N ALA A 265 -21.44 19.96 1.45
CA ALA A 265 -20.05 19.80 1.00
C ALA A 265 -19.05 20.36 2.01
N ALA A 266 -19.28 21.57 2.52
CA ALA A 266 -18.40 22.21 3.50
C ALA A 266 -18.37 21.44 4.83
N GLU A 267 -19.52 20.98 5.31
CA GLU A 267 -19.60 20.15 6.51
C GLU A 267 -18.88 18.80 6.32
N ASN A 268 -19.01 18.18 5.15
CA ASN A 268 -18.33 16.92 4.82
C ASN A 268 -16.82 17.10 4.67
N LEU A 269 -16.36 18.21 4.08
CA LEU A 269 -14.94 18.52 3.97
C LEU A 269 -14.32 18.74 5.35
N LYS A 270 -15.02 19.48 6.22
CA LYS A 270 -14.62 19.65 7.62
C LYS A 270 -14.60 18.30 8.36
N ALA A 271 -15.61 17.46 8.17
CA ALA A 271 -15.64 16.13 8.79
C ALA A 271 -14.49 15.22 8.29
N LEU A 272 -14.11 15.33 7.01
CA LEU A 272 -12.94 14.65 6.47
C LEU A 272 -11.65 15.16 7.13
N ARG A 273 -11.50 16.48 7.26
CA ARG A 273 -10.36 17.10 7.95
C ARG A 273 -10.25 16.64 9.40
N ASP A 274 -11.36 16.65 10.14
CA ASP A 274 -11.42 16.18 11.52
C ASP A 274 -11.02 14.68 11.60
N TYR A 275 -11.45 13.85 10.64
CA TYR A 275 -11.03 12.44 10.54
C TYR A 275 -9.54 12.28 10.21
N LEU A 276 -9.00 13.05 9.27
CA LEU A 276 -7.57 13.02 8.93
C LEU A 276 -6.69 13.42 10.11
N GLY A 277 -7.17 14.30 11.00
CA GLY A 277 -6.50 14.57 12.28
C GLY A 277 -6.37 13.32 13.15
N VAL A 278 -7.40 12.47 13.20
CA VAL A 278 -7.32 11.17 13.89
C VAL A 278 -6.37 10.20 13.17
N VAL A 279 -6.32 10.21 11.83
CA VAL A 279 -5.35 9.40 11.07
C VAL A 279 -3.92 9.82 11.39
N SER A 280 -3.66 11.12 11.55
CA SER A 280 -2.35 11.64 11.98
C SER A 280 -1.99 11.19 13.42
N GLU A 281 -2.98 11.18 14.33
CA GLU A 281 -2.80 10.60 15.67
C GLU A 281 -2.46 9.10 15.61
N ARG A 282 -3.00 8.34 14.63
CA ARG A 282 -2.63 6.93 14.41
C ARG A 282 -1.17 6.80 13.99
N SER A 283 -0.69 7.62 13.05
CA SER A 283 0.73 7.64 12.66
C SER A 283 1.64 7.84 13.86
N THR A 284 1.28 8.79 14.74
CA THR A 284 2.03 9.07 15.97
C THR A 284 2.08 7.84 16.89
N ALA A 285 0.92 7.20 17.11
CA ALA A 285 0.86 5.99 17.94
C ALA A 285 1.70 4.85 17.35
N MET A 286 1.68 4.67 16.03
CA MET A 286 2.52 3.68 15.34
C MET A 286 4.01 3.94 15.53
N VAL A 287 4.46 5.19 15.43
CA VAL A 287 5.86 5.57 15.70
C VAL A 287 6.23 5.26 17.15
N GLU A 288 5.41 5.68 18.12
CA GLU A 288 5.68 5.43 19.54
C GLU A 288 5.78 3.93 19.86
N ASN A 289 4.87 3.13 19.32
CA ASN A 289 4.85 1.68 19.50
C ASN A 289 6.02 0.98 18.79
N ALA A 290 6.36 1.40 17.55
CA ALA A 290 7.50 0.86 16.83
C ALA A 290 8.84 1.18 17.52
N LEU A 291 8.99 2.39 18.07
CA LEU A 291 10.16 2.77 18.86
C LEU A 291 10.27 1.94 20.14
N ALA A 292 9.16 1.73 20.85
CA ALA A 292 9.13 0.87 22.03
C ALA A 292 9.54 -0.58 21.70
N LEU A 293 9.02 -1.13 20.60
CA LEU A 293 9.37 -2.47 20.12
C LEU A 293 10.86 -2.57 19.72
N ALA A 294 11.40 -1.54 19.08
CA ALA A 294 12.81 -1.46 18.72
C ALA A 294 13.74 -1.31 19.94
N GLU A 295 13.28 -0.71 21.04
CA GLU A 295 14.00 -0.64 22.31
C GLU A 295 14.01 -2.00 23.02
N GLU A 296 12.89 -2.73 23.01
CA GLU A 296 12.79 -4.07 23.59
C GLU A 296 13.70 -5.08 22.86
N HIS A 297 13.93 -4.87 21.57
CA HIS A 297 14.69 -5.76 20.68
C HIS A 297 15.89 -5.08 20.01
N ALA A 298 16.65 -4.31 20.78
CA ALA A 298 17.78 -3.51 20.27
C ALA A 298 18.95 -4.33 19.66
N ASP A 299 18.95 -5.66 19.78
CA ASP A 299 19.99 -6.53 19.24
C ASP A 299 19.79 -6.93 17.77
N ALA A 300 18.64 -6.59 17.17
CA ALA A 300 18.33 -6.89 15.78
C ALA A 300 17.55 -5.74 15.10
N PRO A 301 17.60 -5.65 13.76
CA PRO A 301 16.73 -4.72 13.04
C PRO A 301 15.25 -5.05 13.24
N LEU A 302 14.45 -4.00 13.42
CA LEU A 302 12.99 -4.05 13.35
C LEU A 302 12.55 -3.72 11.90
N ALA A 303 11.53 -4.40 11.42
CA ALA A 303 10.79 -3.95 10.23
C ALA A 303 9.40 -3.47 10.66
N ILE A 304 8.87 -2.45 9.99
CA ILE A 304 7.45 -2.07 10.10
C ILE A 304 6.84 -1.98 8.71
N THR A 305 5.60 -2.45 8.57
CA THR A 305 4.80 -2.30 7.35
C THR A 305 3.65 -1.35 7.64
N ILE A 306 3.62 -0.22 6.92
CA ILE A 306 2.61 0.83 7.08
C ILE A 306 2.01 1.16 5.73
N GLY A 307 0.74 1.56 5.69
CA GLY A 307 0.06 2.06 4.52
C GLY A 307 0.60 3.41 4.07
N ALA A 308 0.58 3.66 2.76
CA ALA A 308 1.06 4.89 2.13
C ALA A 308 0.57 6.21 2.79
N MET A 309 -0.63 6.19 3.37
CA MET A 309 -1.21 7.35 4.05
C MET A 309 -0.37 7.82 5.26
N HIS A 310 0.38 6.90 5.89
CA HIS A 310 1.18 7.14 7.09
C HIS A 310 2.65 7.42 6.80
N THR A 311 3.14 7.14 5.58
CA THR A 311 4.57 7.11 5.25
C THR A 311 5.32 8.38 5.65
N GLU A 312 4.79 9.56 5.33
CA GLU A 312 5.47 10.83 5.59
C GLU A 312 5.63 11.15 7.08
N GLU A 313 4.64 10.79 7.91
CA GLU A 313 4.67 11.08 9.35
C GLU A 313 5.45 10.02 10.15
N VAL A 314 5.60 8.80 9.61
CA VAL A 314 6.32 7.70 10.25
C VAL A 314 7.82 7.67 9.89
N SER A 315 8.19 8.16 8.70
CA SER A 315 9.58 8.11 8.17
C SER A 315 10.44 9.28 8.64
#